data_AF-A0A7M3XJG2-F1
#
_entry.id   AF-A0A7M3XJG2-F1
#
_cell.length_a   1.000
_cell.length_b   1.000
_cell.length_c   1.000
_cell.angle_alpha   90.00
_cell.angle_beta   90.00
_cell.angle_gamma   90.00
#
_symmetry.space_group_name_H-M   'P 1'
#
loop_
_entity.id
_entity.type
_entity.pdbx_description
1 polymer ?
#
loop_
_entity_poly.entity_id
_entity_poly.type
_entity_poly.pdbx_seq_one_letter_code
_entity_poly.pdbx_strand_id
1 'polypeptide(L)'
;MRRFAIVGHRAMSSGKLPLNDLASGAGRMDVMIRALMAAMMTSHGLRRDTEIILHFLGGPGPSRRMKIVGSEVRGIHAEERSVAGQIAKVLREPTPPIGVWTKRADGIYDSGGDIGETILEWNGSHIVALDANAPRLWAENAALPSNSKPTSSVSMEGQKVVISGIDIGFILSDDQELNLTSSVKMVRRSLGQQWLQGHMAIAVCHFLLDEGVNLHL
;
A
#
# COMPACT_ATOMS: atom_id res chain seq x y z
N MET A 1 -0.24 -7.33 10.97
CA MET A 1 0.33 -6.76 9.74
C MET A 1 -0.71 -5.92 9.02
N ARG A 2 -0.35 -4.70 8.63
CA ARG A 2 -1.19 -3.78 7.85
C ARG A 2 -0.64 -3.74 6.44
N ARG A 3 -1.43 -4.09 5.43
CA ARG A 3 -0.96 -4.11 4.03
C ARG A 3 -1.75 -3.13 3.19
N PHE A 4 -1.08 -2.53 2.21
CA PHE A 4 -1.70 -1.66 1.23
C PHE A 4 -1.26 -2.07 -0.17
N ALA A 5 -2.21 -2.21 -1.09
CA ALA A 5 -1.95 -2.43 -2.50
C ALA A 5 -2.53 -1.24 -3.26
N ILE A 6 -1.66 -0.50 -3.95
CA ILE A 6 -2.06 0.70 -4.69
C ILE A 6 -1.92 0.41 -6.17
N VAL A 7 -3.03 0.53 -6.91
CA VAL A 7 -3.07 0.29 -8.35
C VAL A 7 -2.90 1.59 -9.11
N GLY A 8 -1.71 1.79 -9.68
CA GLY A 8 -1.40 2.88 -10.60
C GLY A 8 -1.63 2.42 -12.03
N HIS A 9 -2.80 2.72 -12.59
CA HIS A 9 -3.21 2.31 -13.93
C HIS A 9 -2.31 2.91 -15.02
N ARG A 10 -1.86 4.15 -14.81
CA ARG A 10 -0.99 4.86 -15.76
C ARG A 10 0.46 4.97 -15.30
N ALA A 11 0.74 4.63 -14.04
CA ALA A 11 2.06 4.77 -13.45
C ALA A 11 3.06 3.89 -14.19
N MET A 12 4.11 4.50 -14.72
CA MET A 12 5.06 3.80 -15.60
C MET A 12 5.77 2.65 -14.89
N SER A 13 5.84 1.49 -15.55
CA SER A 13 6.39 0.25 -14.99
C SER A 13 7.88 0.04 -15.27
N SER A 14 8.48 0.82 -16.18
CA SER A 14 9.90 0.69 -16.53
C SER A 14 10.50 1.98 -17.09
N GLY A 15 11.83 2.05 -17.10
CA GLY A 15 12.60 3.10 -17.78
C GLY A 15 12.97 4.28 -16.87
N LYS A 16 13.29 5.42 -17.50
CA LYS A 16 13.75 6.62 -16.80
C LYS A 16 12.57 7.46 -16.32
N LEU A 17 12.31 7.45 -15.01
CA LEU A 17 11.27 8.27 -14.38
C LEU A 17 11.51 9.78 -14.61
N PRO A 18 10.56 10.54 -15.19
CA PRO A 18 10.67 11.99 -15.34
C PRO A 18 10.36 12.70 -14.01
N LEU A 19 11.39 12.95 -13.20
CA LEU A 19 11.24 13.54 -11.85
C LEU A 19 10.63 14.95 -11.83
N ASN A 20 10.68 15.67 -12.95
CA ASN A 20 10.06 16.98 -13.11
C ASN A 20 8.62 16.92 -13.63
N ASP A 21 8.09 15.73 -13.92
CA ASP A 21 6.74 15.53 -14.45
C ASP A 21 6.10 14.23 -13.91
N LEU A 22 6.02 14.15 -12.58
CA LEU A 22 5.48 12.96 -11.88
C LEU A 22 3.98 12.77 -12.08
N ALA A 23 3.24 13.87 -12.28
CA ALA A 23 1.79 13.81 -12.41
C ALA A 23 1.34 13.45 -13.84
N SER A 24 1.99 13.97 -14.87
CA SER A 24 1.58 13.72 -16.26
C SER A 24 2.46 12.66 -16.91
N GLY A 25 3.70 13.00 -17.26
CA GLY A 25 4.62 12.15 -18.02
C GLY A 25 4.98 10.83 -17.35
N ALA A 26 4.96 10.77 -16.01
CA ALA A 26 5.17 9.51 -15.26
C ALA A 26 3.86 8.73 -14.98
N GLY A 27 2.71 9.26 -15.42
CA GLY A 27 1.40 8.63 -15.28
C GLY A 27 0.87 8.59 -13.86
N ARG A 28 0.70 9.76 -13.22
CA ARG A 28 0.23 9.88 -11.83
C ARG A 28 1.14 9.22 -10.78
N MET A 29 2.45 9.17 -11.03
CA MET A 29 3.43 8.67 -10.06
C MET A 29 3.39 9.47 -8.74
N ASP A 30 2.99 10.74 -8.79
CA ASP A 30 2.73 11.57 -7.62
C ASP A 30 1.72 10.94 -6.64
N VAL A 31 0.72 10.22 -7.14
CA VAL A 31 -0.28 9.52 -6.32
C VAL A 31 0.35 8.31 -5.62
N MET A 32 1.17 7.54 -6.35
CA MET A 32 1.87 6.37 -5.83
C MET A 32 2.86 6.76 -4.72
N ILE A 33 3.59 7.86 -4.92
CA ILE A 33 4.54 8.40 -3.95
C ILE A 33 3.82 8.83 -2.67
N ARG A 34 2.75 9.62 -2.79
CA ARG A 34 1.97 10.07 -1.62
C ARG A 34 1.31 8.90 -0.88
N ALA A 35 0.86 7.88 -1.60
CA ALA A 35 0.33 6.67 -0.99
C ALA A 35 1.40 5.89 -0.20
N LEU A 36 2.61 5.73 -0.74
CA LEU A 36 3.75 5.14 -0.03
C LEU A 36 4.11 5.93 1.22
N MET A 37 4.20 7.26 1.11
CA MET A 37 4.49 8.10 2.27
C MET A 37 3.41 7.96 3.35
N ALA A 38 2.13 8.03 2.99
CA ALA A 38 1.02 7.89 3.94
C ALA A 38 0.93 6.52 4.61
N ALA A 39 1.28 5.44 3.89
CA ALA A 39 1.30 4.09 4.46
C ALA A 39 2.47 3.87 5.42
N MET A 40 3.64 4.41 5.08
CA MET A 40 4.88 4.05 5.77
C MET A 40 5.26 5.02 6.88
N MET A 41 4.96 6.31 6.74
CA MET A 41 5.59 7.35 7.56
C MET A 41 4.75 7.77 8.75
N THR A 42 5.44 8.10 9.84
CA THR A 42 4.92 8.77 11.03
C THR A 42 5.80 9.99 11.32
N SER A 43 5.46 10.78 12.35
CA SER A 43 6.25 11.95 12.74
C SER A 43 7.69 11.63 13.14
N HIS A 44 7.97 10.43 13.66
CA HIS A 44 9.29 10.07 14.21
C HIS A 44 9.88 8.78 13.62
N GLY A 45 9.40 8.35 12.45
CA GLY A 45 9.96 7.17 11.78
C GLY A 45 8.98 6.47 10.85
N LEU A 46 9.20 5.17 10.66
CA LEU A 46 8.42 4.33 9.77
C LEU A 46 7.61 3.30 10.56
N ARG A 47 6.38 3.05 10.12
CA ARG A 47 5.52 1.98 10.65
C ARG A 47 6.17 0.64 10.35
N ARG A 48 6.58 -0.08 11.40
CA ARG A 48 7.28 -1.37 11.28
C ARG A 48 6.34 -2.54 11.00
N ASP A 49 5.06 -2.39 11.30
CA ASP A 49 3.97 -3.33 11.05
C ASP A 49 3.18 -3.07 9.77
N THR A 50 3.72 -2.24 8.86
CA THR A 50 3.10 -1.93 7.57
C THR A 50 3.91 -2.51 6.41
N GLU A 51 3.20 -3.01 5.40
CA GLU A 51 3.71 -3.31 4.07
C GLU A 51 2.90 -2.53 3.03
N ILE A 52 3.55 -2.02 1.98
CA ILE A 52 2.86 -1.46 0.82
C ILE A 52 3.40 -2.07 -0.46
N ILE A 53 2.51 -2.43 -1.38
CA ILE A 53 2.80 -2.87 -2.73
C ILE A 53 2.24 -1.85 -3.71
N LEU A 54 3.12 -1.21 -4.46
CA LEU A 54 2.77 -0.32 -5.57
C LEU A 54 2.70 -1.15 -6.85
N HIS A 55 1.57 -1.09 -7.55
CA HIS A 55 1.36 -1.73 -8.85
C HIS A 55 1.48 -0.68 -9.95
N PHE A 56 2.47 -0.83 -10.82
CA PHE A 56 2.73 0.03 -11.96
C PHE A 56 2.27 -0.68 -13.23
N LEU A 57 1.15 -0.22 -13.81
CA LEU A 57 0.49 -0.86 -14.95
C LEU A 57 0.64 -0.06 -16.27
N GLY A 58 1.25 1.13 -16.21
CA GLY A 58 1.38 2.00 -17.36
C GLY A 58 2.76 1.96 -18.02
N GLY A 59 2.89 2.71 -19.11
CA GLY A 59 4.14 2.87 -19.84
C GLY A 59 4.52 1.66 -20.70
N PRO A 60 5.71 1.68 -21.32
CA PRO A 60 6.21 0.56 -22.09
C PRO A 60 6.71 -0.55 -21.16
N GLY A 61 6.34 -1.80 -21.43
CA GLY A 61 6.82 -2.98 -20.70
C GLY A 61 5.77 -3.69 -19.87
N PRO A 62 6.11 -4.83 -19.26
CA PRO A 62 5.17 -5.61 -18.46
C PRO A 62 4.82 -4.89 -17.15
N SER A 63 3.66 -5.22 -16.58
CA SER A 63 3.27 -4.77 -15.24
C SER A 63 4.32 -5.12 -14.21
N ARG A 64 4.55 -4.19 -13.28
CA ARG A 64 5.55 -4.32 -12.23
C ARG A 64 4.93 -4.01 -10.88
N ARG A 65 5.35 -4.75 -9.87
CA ARG A 65 4.99 -4.56 -8.46
C ARG A 65 6.24 -4.17 -7.69
N MET A 66 6.15 -3.16 -6.84
CA MET A 66 7.22 -2.76 -5.92
C MET A 66 6.71 -2.82 -4.50
N LYS A 67 7.36 -3.65 -3.68
CA LYS A 67 6.98 -3.91 -2.29
C LYS A 67 7.95 -3.23 -1.34
N ILE A 68 7.39 -2.55 -0.34
CA ILE A 68 8.11 -1.93 0.76
C ILE A 68 7.68 -2.58 2.06
N VAL A 69 8.65 -3.10 2.82
CA VAL A 69 8.43 -3.83 4.06
C VAL A 69 8.90 -2.98 5.25
N GLY A 70 7.97 -2.52 6.08
CA GLY A 70 8.22 -1.57 7.17
C GLY A 70 9.24 -2.04 8.19
N SER A 71 9.20 -3.33 8.56
CA SER A 71 10.13 -3.94 9.50
C SER A 71 11.58 -3.94 9.02
N GLU A 72 11.82 -3.81 7.72
CA GLU A 72 13.14 -3.94 7.10
C GLU A 72 13.66 -2.64 6.51
N VAL A 73 12.76 -1.78 6.02
CA VAL A 73 13.14 -0.66 5.16
C VAL A 73 13.98 0.38 5.87
N ARG A 74 14.99 0.89 5.14
CA ARG A 74 15.93 1.94 5.56
C ARG A 74 16.14 2.94 4.42
N GLY A 75 16.54 4.17 4.76
CA GLY A 75 16.95 5.17 3.76
C GLY A 75 15.82 5.75 2.89
N ILE A 76 14.56 5.64 3.34
CA ILE A 76 13.44 6.41 2.78
C ILE A 76 13.23 7.64 3.65
N HIS A 77 13.24 8.82 3.03
CA HIS A 77 13.02 10.09 3.70
C HIS A 77 11.61 10.62 3.43
N ALA A 78 11.07 11.40 4.37
CA ALA A 78 9.72 12.00 4.28
C ALA A 78 9.66 13.19 3.32
N GLU A 79 10.04 12.95 2.06
CA GLU A 79 10.09 13.94 1.00
C GLU A 79 9.81 13.24 -0.34
N GLU A 80 8.92 13.81 -1.15
CA GLU A 80 8.38 13.16 -2.34
C GLU A 80 9.46 12.84 -3.39
N ARG A 81 10.40 13.75 -3.64
CA ARG A 81 11.48 13.56 -4.61
C ARG A 81 12.45 12.46 -4.17
N SER A 82 12.69 12.30 -2.89
CA SER A 82 13.49 11.22 -2.32
C SER A 82 12.84 9.86 -2.58
N VAL A 83 11.54 9.74 -2.31
CA VAL A 83 10.75 8.55 -2.64
C VAL A 83 10.74 8.28 -4.15
N ALA A 84 10.50 9.32 -4.96
CA ALA A 84 10.56 9.24 -6.42
C ALA A 84 11.93 8.73 -6.90
N GLY A 85 13.02 9.16 -6.24
CA GLY A 85 14.36 8.69 -6.52
C GLY A 85 14.57 7.20 -6.24
N GLN A 86 13.96 6.65 -5.19
CA GLN A 86 14.01 5.21 -4.90
C GLN A 86 13.21 4.42 -5.94
N ILE A 87 11.99 4.87 -6.27
CA ILE A 87 11.18 4.26 -7.34
C ILE A 87 11.96 4.31 -8.67
N ALA A 88 12.55 5.45 -9.02
CA ALA A 88 13.33 5.61 -10.25
C ALA A 88 14.53 4.65 -10.34
N LYS A 89 15.16 4.28 -9.21
CA LYS A 89 16.22 3.26 -9.20
C LYS A 89 15.65 1.88 -9.55
N VAL A 90 14.52 1.52 -8.95
CA VAL A 90 13.84 0.24 -9.24
C VAL A 90 13.42 0.17 -10.72
N LEU A 91 12.76 1.21 -11.24
CA LEU A 91 12.23 1.21 -12.62
C LEU A 91 13.30 1.09 -13.72
N ARG A 92 14.56 1.44 -13.43
CA ARG A 92 15.68 1.26 -14.37
C ARG A 92 16.13 -0.20 -14.51
N GLU A 93 15.86 -1.01 -13.50
CA GLU A 93 16.21 -2.41 -13.50
C GLU A 93 15.25 -3.22 -14.37
N PRO A 94 15.69 -4.35 -14.95
CA PRO A 94 14.78 -5.29 -15.62
C PRO A 94 13.69 -5.80 -14.69
N THR A 95 12.46 -5.92 -15.19
CA THR A 95 11.33 -6.47 -14.41
C THR A 95 11.59 -7.95 -14.12
N PRO A 96 11.57 -8.39 -12.84
CA PRO A 96 11.70 -9.81 -12.52
C PRO A 96 10.52 -10.64 -13.05
N PRO A 97 10.65 -11.98 -13.14
CA PRO A 97 9.53 -12.85 -13.40
C PRO A 97 8.39 -12.68 -12.38
N ILE A 98 7.16 -12.99 -12.81
CA ILE A 98 5.98 -13.00 -11.95
C ILE A 98 6.19 -14.00 -10.80
N GLY A 99 5.85 -13.58 -9.58
CA GLY A 99 5.97 -14.40 -8.36
C GLY A 99 7.38 -14.46 -7.77
N VAL A 100 8.38 -13.85 -8.39
CA VAL A 100 9.76 -13.77 -7.87
C VAL A 100 10.02 -12.37 -7.33
N TRP A 101 10.16 -12.24 -6.00
CA TRP A 101 10.53 -10.99 -5.34
C TRP A 101 12.05 -10.79 -5.34
N THR A 102 12.54 -9.78 -6.06
CA THR A 102 13.96 -9.40 -6.11
C THR A 102 14.24 -8.25 -5.13
N LYS A 103 15.25 -8.41 -4.27
CA LYS A 103 15.67 -7.34 -3.36
C LYS A 103 16.43 -6.25 -4.14
N ARG A 104 16.00 -4.99 -3.99
CA ARG A 104 16.65 -3.81 -4.59
C ARG A 104 17.39 -2.96 -3.57
N ALA A 105 16.87 -2.92 -2.34
CA ALA A 105 17.52 -2.32 -1.17
C ALA A 105 16.94 -2.96 0.10
N ASP A 106 17.41 -2.55 1.28
CA ASP A 106 16.83 -3.01 2.55
C ASP A 106 15.35 -2.64 2.62
N GLY A 107 14.50 -3.67 2.75
CA GLY A 107 13.04 -3.55 2.78
C GLY A 107 12.40 -3.07 1.48
N ILE A 108 13.11 -3.05 0.35
CA ILE A 108 12.60 -2.66 -0.97
C ILE A 108 12.79 -3.81 -1.95
N TYR A 109 11.68 -4.27 -2.53
CA TYR A 109 11.62 -5.40 -3.43
C TYR A 109 10.80 -5.07 -4.68
N ASP A 110 11.03 -5.77 -5.79
CA ASP A 110 10.14 -5.74 -6.95
C ASP A 110 9.89 -7.14 -7.53
N SER A 111 8.80 -7.25 -8.28
CA SER A 111 8.39 -8.47 -8.99
C SER A 111 7.56 -8.07 -10.22
N GLY A 112 7.46 -8.95 -11.21
CA GLY A 112 6.44 -8.84 -12.24
C GLY A 112 5.03 -9.12 -11.69
N GLY A 113 4.02 -8.82 -12.50
CA GLY A 113 2.62 -9.17 -12.23
C GLY A 113 1.75 -7.96 -11.87
N ASP A 114 0.51 -8.24 -11.50
CA ASP A 114 -0.53 -7.27 -11.18
C ASP A 114 -1.21 -7.57 -9.84
N ILE A 115 -2.38 -6.96 -9.62
CA ILE A 115 -3.11 -7.08 -8.35
C ILE A 115 -3.55 -8.52 -8.05
N GLY A 116 -3.74 -9.35 -9.08
CA GLY A 116 -4.11 -10.76 -8.95
C GLY A 116 -3.09 -11.55 -8.14
N GLU A 117 -1.79 -11.41 -8.45
CA GLU A 117 -0.74 -12.07 -7.66
C GLU A 117 -0.70 -11.58 -6.22
N THR A 118 -0.90 -10.29 -5.98
CA THR A 118 -0.94 -9.75 -4.61
C THR A 118 -2.11 -10.32 -3.81
N ILE A 119 -3.29 -10.42 -4.42
CA ILE A 119 -4.47 -11.02 -3.77
C ILE A 119 -4.21 -12.50 -3.42
N LEU A 120 -3.59 -13.26 -4.33
CA LEU A 120 -3.20 -14.65 -4.07
C LEU A 120 -2.17 -14.77 -2.95
N GLU A 121 -1.15 -13.91 -2.94
CA GLU A 121 -0.15 -13.84 -1.87
C GLU A 121 -0.76 -13.48 -0.50
N TRP A 122 -1.90 -12.78 -0.48
CA TRP A 122 -2.62 -12.37 0.72
C TRP A 122 -3.72 -13.34 1.17
N ASN A 123 -3.82 -14.55 0.62
CA ASN A 123 -4.93 -15.51 0.87
C ASN A 123 -5.20 -15.88 2.35
N GLY A 124 -4.32 -15.56 3.30
CA GLY A 124 -4.56 -15.72 4.75
C GLY A 124 -4.97 -14.45 5.50
N SER A 125 -5.07 -13.31 4.82
CA SER A 125 -5.31 -11.98 5.38
C SER A 125 -6.78 -11.59 5.22
N HIS A 126 -7.28 -10.67 6.04
CA HIS A 126 -8.50 -9.94 5.69
C HIS A 126 -8.21 -9.01 4.50
N ILE A 127 -8.89 -9.18 3.37
CA ILE A 127 -8.69 -8.32 2.19
C ILE A 127 -9.89 -7.40 2.01
N VAL A 128 -9.64 -6.09 2.02
CA VAL A 128 -10.64 -5.05 1.86
C VAL A 128 -10.33 -4.24 0.59
N ALA A 129 -11.23 -4.27 -0.39
CA ALA A 129 -11.21 -3.28 -1.48
C ALA A 129 -11.97 -2.03 -1.05
N LEU A 130 -11.31 -0.88 -1.08
CA LEU A 130 -11.99 0.37 -0.77
C LEU A 130 -12.85 0.83 -1.94
N ASP A 131 -14.12 1.09 -1.66
CA ASP A 131 -15.13 1.48 -2.63
C ASP A 131 -16.10 2.46 -1.95
N ALA A 132 -16.23 3.67 -2.51
CA ALA A 132 -17.05 4.73 -1.94
C ALA A 132 -18.54 4.34 -1.81
N ASN A 133 -19.02 3.45 -2.69
CA ASN A 133 -20.41 3.02 -2.76
C ASN A 133 -20.71 1.77 -1.91
N ALA A 134 -19.69 1.18 -1.28
CA ALA A 134 -19.84 -0.01 -0.46
C ALA A 134 -20.32 0.32 0.98
N PRO A 135 -20.75 -0.68 1.77
CA PRO A 135 -21.03 -0.50 3.20
C PRO A 135 -19.81 0.04 3.96
N ARG A 136 -20.06 0.71 5.10
CA ARG A 136 -18.99 1.28 5.94
C ARG A 136 -17.97 0.24 6.38
N LEU A 137 -16.69 0.62 6.39
CA LEU A 137 -15.58 -0.21 6.88
C LEU A 137 -15.71 -0.57 8.36
N TRP A 138 -16.36 0.28 9.15
CA TRP A 138 -16.62 0.03 10.56
C TRP A 138 -18.06 -0.49 10.77
N ALA A 139 -18.27 -1.19 11.89
CA ALA A 139 -19.58 -1.66 12.29
C ALA A 139 -20.54 -0.50 12.60
N GLU A 140 -21.85 -0.70 12.46
CA GLU A 140 -22.87 0.35 12.62
C GLU A 140 -22.78 1.09 13.98
N ASN A 141 -22.50 0.36 15.06
CA ASN A 141 -22.36 0.89 16.41
C ASN A 141 -20.89 1.08 16.84
N ALA A 142 -19.96 1.14 15.89
CA ALA A 142 -18.56 1.39 16.21
C ALA A 142 -18.38 2.80 16.77
N ALA A 143 -17.71 2.91 17.91
CA ALA A 143 -17.34 4.17 18.55
C ALA A 143 -15.83 4.29 18.63
N LEU A 144 -15.32 5.53 18.64
CA LEU A 144 -13.93 5.80 18.97
C LEU A 144 -13.73 5.56 20.46
N PRO A 145 -12.78 4.70 20.87
CA PRO A 145 -12.53 4.47 22.28
C PRO A 145 -11.85 5.69 22.91
N SER A 146 -12.04 5.90 24.20
CA SER A 146 -11.35 6.97 24.95
C SER A 146 -9.85 6.74 25.07
N ASN A 147 -9.41 5.49 24.93
CA ASN A 147 -8.01 5.09 24.88
C ASN A 147 -7.80 4.21 23.66
N SER A 148 -6.80 4.52 22.84
CA SER A 148 -6.47 3.76 21.65
C SER A 148 -6.16 2.30 21.99
N LYS A 149 -6.67 1.38 21.18
CA LYS A 149 -6.38 -0.05 21.26
C LYS A 149 -5.87 -0.56 19.92
N PRO A 150 -4.60 -0.29 19.57
CA PRO A 150 -4.06 -0.64 18.27
C PRO A 150 -4.30 -2.11 17.93
N THR A 151 -4.85 -2.35 16.75
CA THR A 151 -5.19 -3.69 16.26
C THR A 151 -3.95 -4.50 15.87
N SER A 152 -2.80 -3.85 15.68
CA SER A 152 -1.50 -4.48 15.49
C SER A 152 -0.44 -3.82 16.36
N SER A 153 0.55 -4.62 16.75
CA SER A 153 1.66 -4.17 17.58
C SER A 153 2.98 -4.72 17.07
N VAL A 154 4.06 -4.02 17.42
CA VAL A 154 5.44 -4.37 17.09
C VAL A 154 6.19 -4.61 18.38
N SER A 155 6.83 -5.76 18.48
CA SER A 155 7.77 -6.10 19.55
C SER A 155 9.10 -6.56 18.96
N MET A 156 10.10 -6.69 19.83
CA MET A 156 11.44 -7.18 19.48
C MET A 156 11.69 -8.49 20.22
N GLU A 157 12.03 -9.54 19.48
CA GLU A 157 12.56 -10.78 20.03
C GLU A 157 14.03 -10.89 19.59
N GLY A 158 14.95 -10.50 20.48
CA GLY A 158 16.35 -10.32 20.14
C GLY A 158 16.54 -9.24 19.06
N GLN A 159 17.09 -9.60 17.91
CA GLN A 159 17.28 -8.68 16.78
C GLN A 159 16.14 -8.75 15.74
N LYS A 160 15.12 -9.58 15.97
CA LYS A 160 14.01 -9.77 15.03
C LYS A 160 12.80 -8.94 15.43
N VAL A 161 12.25 -8.21 14.46
CA VAL A 161 10.96 -7.52 14.59
C VAL A 161 9.85 -8.57 14.54
N VAL A 162 9.01 -8.61 15.57
CA VAL A 162 7.83 -9.46 15.64
C VAL A 162 6.59 -8.58 15.58
N ILE A 163 5.67 -8.93 14.69
CA ILE A 163 4.41 -8.21 14.47
C ILE A 163 3.28 -9.13 14.92
N SER A 164 2.40 -8.63 15.79
CA SER A 164 1.25 -9.37 16.30
C SER A 164 -0.05 -8.58 16.10
N GLY A 165 -1.19 -9.25 16.27
CA GLY A 165 -2.52 -8.67 16.09
C GLY A 165 -3.13 -8.95 14.71
N ILE A 166 -3.97 -8.04 14.23
CA ILE A 166 -4.72 -8.19 12.99
C ILE A 166 -3.78 -8.32 11.79
N ASP A 167 -4.19 -9.16 10.85
CA ASP A 167 -3.59 -9.30 9.54
C ASP A 167 -4.62 -8.86 8.48
N ILE A 168 -4.42 -7.66 7.92
CA ILE A 168 -5.37 -6.99 7.03
C ILE A 168 -4.67 -6.28 5.88
N GLY A 169 -5.24 -6.37 4.68
CA GLY A 169 -4.79 -5.71 3.46
C GLY A 169 -5.89 -4.83 2.85
N PHE A 170 -5.54 -3.62 2.45
CA PHE A 170 -6.42 -2.68 1.75
C PHE A 170 -5.98 -2.52 0.31
N ILE A 171 -6.93 -2.61 -0.62
CA ILE A 171 -6.69 -2.36 -2.03
C ILE A 171 -7.35 -1.03 -2.41
N LEU A 172 -6.55 -0.16 -3.04
CA LEU A 172 -6.96 1.14 -3.53
C LEU A 172 -6.45 1.32 -4.97
N SER A 173 -7.19 2.04 -5.79
CA SER A 173 -6.70 2.52 -7.09
C SER A 173 -6.19 3.96 -6.99
N ASP A 174 -5.57 4.41 -8.07
CA ASP A 174 -5.18 5.80 -8.31
C ASP A 174 -6.41 6.70 -8.58
N ASP A 175 -6.48 7.38 -9.73
CA ASP A 175 -7.60 8.21 -10.14
C ASP A 175 -8.62 7.49 -11.02
N GLN A 176 -8.46 6.18 -11.23
CA GLN A 176 -9.38 5.33 -11.99
C GLN A 176 -10.10 4.31 -11.12
N GLU A 177 -11.19 3.73 -11.63
CA GLU A 177 -11.96 2.70 -10.91
C GLU A 177 -11.20 1.38 -10.78
N LEU A 178 -11.37 0.74 -9.62
CA LEU A 178 -10.73 -0.54 -9.31
C LEU A 178 -11.59 -1.71 -9.83
N ASN A 179 -11.20 -2.26 -10.98
CA ASN A 179 -11.85 -3.43 -11.58
C ASN A 179 -11.24 -4.73 -11.04
N LEU A 180 -11.77 -5.25 -9.94
CA LEU A 180 -11.37 -6.55 -9.39
C LEU A 180 -12.44 -7.62 -9.65
N THR A 181 -12.01 -8.75 -10.22
CA THR A 181 -12.83 -9.95 -10.37
C THR A 181 -12.99 -10.68 -9.03
N SER A 182 -14.19 -11.20 -8.79
CA SER A 182 -14.72 -11.59 -7.48
C SER A 182 -14.29 -12.98 -6.97
N SER A 183 -13.19 -13.54 -7.47
CA SER A 183 -12.83 -14.95 -7.22
C SER A 183 -12.19 -15.22 -5.86
N VAL A 184 -11.83 -14.19 -5.09
CA VAL A 184 -11.19 -14.32 -3.77
C VAL A 184 -12.06 -13.70 -2.68
N LYS A 185 -11.98 -14.21 -1.45
CA LYS A 185 -12.72 -13.77 -0.26
C LYS A 185 -12.26 -12.37 0.17
N MET A 186 -12.65 -11.38 -0.62
CA MET A 186 -12.41 -9.96 -0.42
C MET A 186 -13.74 -9.26 -0.16
N VAL A 187 -13.75 -8.32 0.77
CA VAL A 187 -14.92 -7.48 1.06
C VAL A 187 -14.72 -6.08 0.50
N ARG A 188 -15.78 -5.49 -0.05
CA ARG A 188 -15.77 -4.07 -0.43
C ARG A 188 -16.26 -3.22 0.74
N ARG A 189 -15.55 -2.13 1.06
CA ARG A 189 -15.93 -1.22 2.15
C ARG A 189 -15.64 0.24 1.83
N SER A 190 -16.48 1.12 2.38
CA SER A 190 -16.40 2.56 2.23
C SER A 190 -15.83 3.23 3.49
N LEU A 191 -14.98 4.23 3.30
CA LEU A 191 -14.50 5.12 4.37
C LEU A 191 -15.37 6.37 4.56
N GLY A 192 -16.30 6.63 3.65
CA GLY A 192 -16.98 7.92 3.57
C GLY A 192 -17.88 8.01 2.35
N GLN A 193 -18.88 8.89 2.39
CA GLN A 193 -19.68 9.22 1.21
C GLN A 193 -18.91 10.09 0.22
N GLN A 194 -17.89 10.80 0.71
CA GLN A 194 -17.05 11.67 -0.10
C GLN A 194 -15.88 10.89 -0.68
N TRP A 195 -15.55 11.21 -1.94
CA TRP A 195 -14.37 10.70 -2.59
C TRP A 195 -13.11 11.27 -1.93
N LEU A 196 -12.21 10.38 -1.52
CA LEU A 196 -10.94 10.74 -0.91
C LEU A 196 -9.80 10.45 -1.89
N GLN A 197 -8.75 11.26 -1.86
CA GLN A 197 -7.49 10.86 -2.49
C GLN A 197 -6.93 9.63 -1.77
N GLY A 198 -6.31 8.70 -2.51
CA GLY A 198 -5.87 7.41 -1.96
C GLY A 198 -5.00 7.52 -0.70
N HIS A 199 -4.09 8.49 -0.64
CA HIS A 199 -3.23 8.71 0.54
C HIS A 199 -4.02 9.12 1.80
N MET A 200 -5.14 9.86 1.64
CA MET A 200 -6.03 10.21 2.76
C MET A 200 -6.82 8.98 3.22
N ALA A 201 -7.26 8.15 2.28
CA ALA A 201 -7.91 6.88 2.61
C ALA A 201 -6.97 5.95 3.41
N ILE A 202 -5.69 5.88 3.05
CA ILE A 202 -4.66 5.16 3.82
C ILE A 202 -4.52 5.73 5.23
N ALA A 203 -4.46 7.06 5.37
CA ALA A 203 -4.37 7.71 6.67
C ALA A 203 -5.58 7.38 7.57
N VAL A 204 -6.79 7.37 7.01
CA VAL A 204 -8.02 6.97 7.73
C VAL A 204 -7.96 5.49 8.12
N CYS A 205 -7.53 4.59 7.23
CA CYS A 205 -7.37 3.18 7.57
C CYS A 205 -6.40 2.99 8.73
N HIS A 206 -5.26 3.69 8.70
CA HIS A 206 -4.31 3.70 9.80
C HIS A 206 -4.93 4.21 11.10
N PHE A 207 -5.64 5.34 11.06
CA PHE A 207 -6.32 5.88 12.22
C PHE A 207 -7.30 4.88 12.83
N LEU A 208 -8.17 4.26 12.03
CA LEU A 208 -9.13 3.28 12.51
C LEU A 208 -8.44 2.07 13.17
N LEU A 209 -7.33 1.60 12.60
CA LEU A 209 -6.54 0.50 13.13
C LEU A 209 -5.74 0.87 14.38
N ASP A 210 -5.22 2.10 14.45
CA ASP A 210 -4.49 2.64 15.61
C ASP A 210 -5.43 2.83 16.80
N GLU A 211 -6.64 3.33 16.56
CA GLU A 211 -7.64 3.52 17.61
C GLU A 211 -8.30 2.21 18.04
N GLY A 212 -8.28 1.16 17.21
CA GLY A 212 -8.96 -0.09 17.54
C GLY A 212 -10.46 -0.06 17.27
N VAL A 213 -10.88 0.69 16.25
CA VAL A 213 -12.28 0.77 15.84
C VAL A 213 -12.77 -0.60 15.38
N ASN A 214 -13.96 -1.00 15.83
CA ASN A 214 -14.55 -2.27 15.43
C ASN A 214 -14.87 -2.27 13.92
N LEU A 215 -14.12 -3.07 13.17
CA LEU A 215 -14.24 -3.16 11.71
C LEU A 215 -15.32 -4.16 11.31
N HIS A 216 -15.97 -3.89 10.19
CA HIS A 216 -16.94 -4.76 9.54
C HIS A 216 -16.23 -5.56 8.44
N LEU A 217 -15.53 -6.63 8.80
CA LEU A 217 -14.71 -7.45 7.89
C LEU A 217 -15.44 -8.65 7.30
#